data_AF-A0A918GVT3-F1
#
_entry.id   AF-A0A918GVT3-F1
#
_cell.length_a   1.000
_cell.length_b   1.000
_cell.length_c   1.000
_cell.angle_alpha   90.00
_cell.angle_beta   90.00
_cell.angle_gamma   90.00
#
_symmetry.space_group_name_H-M   'P 1'
#
loop_
_entity.id
_entity.type
_entity.pdbx_description
1 polymer ?
#
loop_
_entity_poly.entity_id
_entity_poly.type
_entity_poly.pdbx_seq_one_letter_code
_entity_poly.pdbx_strand_id
1 'polypeptide(L)'
;MPYPVRASVSGKRGKAAVGALLVGVLLSACGGGGEGKAADPKSSASRAGSAVPAESPKPSASMSAGPVQELADADGDGRPVEYYQEVLAALAPRCEEDVPELVNVVDATLKRLKEKGVDGETEFSVLQHLEHWVPAGRPATACAALAEEYVGSRDAT
;
A
#
# COMPACT_ATOMS: atom_id res chain seq x y z
N MET A 1 5.12 22.56 -32.10
CA MET A 1 6.38 21.83 -31.93
C MET A 1 6.13 20.39 -32.36
N PRO A 2 6.53 19.94 -33.57
CA PRO A 2 6.32 18.56 -33.97
C PRO A 2 7.39 17.67 -33.30
N TYR A 3 6.94 16.68 -32.53
CA TYR A 3 7.83 15.69 -31.91
C TYR A 3 8.25 14.64 -32.96
N PRO A 4 9.52 14.19 -32.98
CA PRO A 4 9.94 13.12 -33.87
C PRO A 4 9.40 11.77 -33.40
N VAL A 5 8.71 11.08 -34.31
CA VAL A 5 8.29 9.68 -34.20
C VAL A 5 9.54 8.80 -34.09
N ARG A 6 9.71 8.11 -32.95
CA ARG A 6 10.73 7.06 -32.83
C ARG A 6 10.18 5.76 -33.42
N ALA A 7 10.91 5.23 -34.39
CA ALA A 7 10.61 3.97 -35.06
C ALA A 7 10.66 2.79 -34.10
N SER A 8 9.63 1.94 -34.16
CA SER A 8 9.57 0.63 -33.51
C SER A 8 10.59 -0.31 -34.16
N VAL A 9 11.59 -0.75 -33.40
CA VAL A 9 12.48 -1.84 -33.83
C VAL A 9 11.85 -3.16 -33.43
N SER A 10 11.32 -3.86 -34.41
CA SER A 10 10.89 -5.24 -34.31
C SER A 10 12.12 -6.16 -34.24
N GLY A 11 12.33 -6.81 -33.09
CA GLY A 11 13.42 -7.77 -32.87
C GLY A 11 12.87 -9.17 -32.59
N LYS A 12 12.84 -10.01 -33.63
CA LYS A 12 12.52 -11.45 -33.53
C LYS A 12 13.64 -12.22 -32.83
N ARG A 13 13.21 -13.16 -31.97
CA ARG A 13 13.81 -14.48 -31.67
C ARG A 13 15.11 -14.54 -30.88
N GLY A 14 15.00 -15.09 -29.67
CA GLY A 14 16.09 -15.79 -28.98
C GLY A 14 15.52 -16.74 -27.94
N LYS A 15 15.37 -18.03 -28.30
CA LYS A 15 15.23 -19.11 -27.31
C LYS A 15 16.59 -19.26 -26.62
N ALA A 16 16.63 -19.16 -25.31
CA ALA A 16 17.70 -19.71 -24.49
C ALA A 16 17.08 -20.30 -23.22
N ALA A 17 17.20 -21.62 -23.11
CA ALA A 17 16.86 -22.38 -21.93
C ALA A 17 18.08 -22.47 -20.98
N VAL A 18 17.83 -23.04 -19.80
CA VAL A 18 18.78 -23.64 -18.86
C VAL A 18 19.34 -22.70 -17.79
N GLY A 19 19.01 -23.01 -16.53
CA GLY A 19 19.73 -22.48 -15.38
C GLY A 19 19.00 -22.63 -14.04
N ALA A 20 18.61 -23.84 -13.66
CA ALA A 20 18.20 -24.12 -12.28
C ALA A 20 19.43 -24.01 -11.36
N LEU A 21 19.37 -23.16 -10.34
CA LEU A 21 20.31 -23.21 -9.22
C LEU A 21 19.54 -22.97 -7.92
N LEU A 22 19.20 -24.11 -7.30
CA LEU A 22 18.78 -24.26 -5.92
C LEU A 22 19.95 -23.89 -5.01
N VAL A 23 19.79 -22.90 -4.12
CA VAL A 23 20.49 -22.88 -2.83
C VAL A 23 19.53 -22.30 -1.79
N GLY A 24 19.01 -23.18 -0.93
CA GLY A 24 18.29 -22.80 0.26
C GLY A 24 19.22 -22.28 1.35
N VAL A 25 18.73 -21.33 2.14
CA VAL A 25 19.30 -21.00 3.45
C VAL A 25 18.18 -21.11 4.47
N LEU A 26 18.44 -21.98 5.44
CA LEU A 26 17.59 -22.41 6.54
C LEU A 26 17.52 -21.35 7.66
N LEU A 27 16.33 -21.27 8.26
CA LEU A 27 16.02 -21.15 9.69
C LEU A 27 16.95 -20.29 10.58
N SER A 28 16.36 -19.26 11.19
CA SER A 28 16.73 -18.82 12.54
C SER A 28 15.48 -18.52 13.34
N ALA A 29 14.86 -19.61 13.83
CA ALA A 29 13.90 -19.58 14.91
C ALA A 29 14.65 -19.33 16.22
N CYS A 30 14.64 -18.09 16.71
CA CYS A 30 15.15 -17.76 18.04
C CYS A 30 14.00 -17.95 19.04
N GLY A 31 13.89 -19.17 19.55
CA GLY A 31 13.12 -19.47 20.75
C GLY A 31 13.85 -18.99 22.00
N GLY A 32 13.09 -18.45 22.95
CA GLY A 32 13.58 -18.03 24.26
C GLY A 32 12.47 -18.17 25.30
N GLY A 33 12.16 -19.41 25.66
CA GLY A 33 11.32 -19.74 26.82
C GLY A 33 12.15 -19.71 28.10
N GLY A 34 11.62 -19.08 29.14
CA GLY A 34 12.20 -19.05 30.48
C GLY A 34 11.12 -19.17 31.53
N GLU A 35 10.89 -20.40 32.01
CA GLU A 35 10.18 -20.70 33.25
C GLU A 35 11.15 -20.56 34.43
N GLY A 36 10.83 -19.66 35.37
CA GLY A 36 11.60 -19.44 36.59
C GLY A 36 10.67 -19.21 37.77
N LYS A 37 10.61 -20.19 38.67
CA LYS A 37 9.74 -20.29 39.85
C LYS A 37 10.40 -19.62 41.07
N ALA A 38 9.62 -18.81 41.79
CA ALA A 38 9.60 -18.51 43.23
C ALA A 38 10.90 -18.24 44.03
N ALA A 39 10.98 -17.05 44.65
CA ALA A 39 11.26 -16.86 46.08
C ALA A 39 11.05 -15.38 46.52
N ASP A 40 10.02 -15.13 47.33
CA ASP A 40 9.98 -14.07 48.35
C ASP A 40 10.88 -14.47 49.54
N PRO A 41 11.30 -13.59 50.50
CA PRO A 41 10.68 -12.31 50.91
C PRO A 41 11.66 -11.17 51.32
N LYS A 42 11.08 -10.01 51.67
CA LYS A 42 11.37 -9.19 52.89
C LYS A 42 11.69 -7.69 52.68
N SER A 43 10.62 -6.90 52.81
CA SER A 43 10.44 -5.65 53.58
C SER A 43 11.34 -4.41 53.41
N SER A 44 10.62 -3.33 53.06
CA SER A 44 10.58 -2.00 53.73
C SER A 44 11.53 -0.90 53.22
N ALA A 45 10.97 0.05 52.47
CA ALA A 45 11.01 1.48 52.80
C ALA A 45 9.99 2.28 51.99
N SER A 46 9.20 3.09 52.70
CA SER A 46 8.18 3.99 52.18
C SER A 46 8.74 5.04 51.22
N ARG A 47 8.05 5.29 50.11
CA ARG A 47 8.04 6.60 49.45
C ARG A 47 6.65 6.92 48.95
N ALA A 48 6.09 7.98 49.52
CA ALA A 48 4.86 8.60 49.07
C ALA A 48 5.05 9.08 47.62
N GLY A 49 4.11 8.69 46.77
CA GLY A 49 4.02 9.13 45.39
C GLY A 49 2.64 8.76 44.86
N SER A 50 1.72 9.71 44.89
CA SER A 50 0.42 9.61 44.25
C SER A 50 0.61 9.25 42.77
N ALA A 51 0.11 8.09 42.36
CA ALA A 51 -0.10 7.77 40.96
C ALA A 51 -1.48 7.12 40.83
N VAL A 52 -2.38 7.89 40.24
CA VAL A 52 -3.74 7.51 39.86
C VAL A 52 -3.70 6.22 39.05
N PRO A 53 -4.56 5.21 39.29
CA PRO A 53 -4.70 4.12 38.35
C PRO A 53 -5.29 4.70 37.05
N ALA A 54 -4.45 4.78 36.03
CA ALA A 54 -4.86 5.12 34.69
C ALA A 54 -5.87 4.06 34.22
N GLU A 55 -7.11 4.51 34.12
CA GLU A 55 -8.23 3.84 33.49
C GLU A 55 -7.78 3.33 32.10
N SER A 56 -7.86 2.02 31.89
CA SER A 56 -7.65 1.42 30.57
C SER A 56 -8.59 2.10 29.57
N PRO A 57 -8.09 2.75 28.50
CA PRO A 57 -8.99 3.32 27.51
C PRO A 57 -9.71 2.16 26.82
N LYS A 58 -11.01 2.12 27.06
CA LYS A 58 -12.03 1.37 26.33
C LYS A 58 -11.78 1.56 24.82
N PRO A 59 -11.81 0.52 23.98
CA PRO A 59 -11.67 0.71 22.54
C PRO A 59 -12.80 1.62 22.07
N SER A 60 -12.43 2.84 21.65
CA SER A 60 -13.36 3.83 21.13
C SER A 60 -14.12 3.21 19.98
N ALA A 61 -15.44 3.29 20.07
CA ALA A 61 -16.36 2.88 19.02
C ALA A 61 -15.89 3.44 17.67
N SER A 62 -15.87 2.54 16.68
CA SER A 62 -15.57 2.75 15.28
C SER A 62 -16.25 4.04 14.78
N MET A 63 -15.50 5.14 14.78
CA MET A 63 -15.80 6.23 13.88
C MET A 63 -15.63 5.65 12.48
N SER A 64 -16.60 5.92 11.59
CA SER A 64 -16.54 5.50 10.19
C SER A 64 -15.11 5.69 9.70
N ALA A 65 -14.48 4.59 9.29
CA ALA A 65 -13.15 4.61 8.69
C ALA A 65 -13.12 5.72 7.63
N GLY A 66 -12.12 6.61 7.68
CA GLY A 66 -11.95 7.62 6.64
C GLY A 66 -11.67 6.96 5.29
N PRO A 67 -11.79 7.69 4.16
CA PRO A 67 -11.62 7.12 2.82
C PRO A 67 -10.26 6.43 2.61
N VAL A 68 -9.20 6.94 3.25
CA VAL A 68 -7.86 6.32 3.21
C VAL A 68 -7.81 5.01 4.00
N GLN A 69 -8.50 4.93 5.13
CA GLN A 69 -8.60 3.71 5.92
C GLN A 69 -9.39 2.65 5.15
N GLU A 70 -10.49 3.03 4.50
CA GLU A 70 -11.27 2.12 3.65
C GLU A 70 -10.42 1.54 2.51
N LEU A 71 -9.57 2.36 1.89
CA LEU A 71 -8.67 1.89 0.85
C LEU A 71 -7.60 0.91 1.38
N ALA A 72 -7.02 1.18 2.55
CA ALA A 72 -6.06 0.29 3.18
C ALA A 72 -6.70 -1.04 3.62
N ASP A 73 -7.93 -0.99 4.14
CA ASP A 73 -8.71 -2.15 4.52
C ASP A 73 -9.09 -3.00 3.29
N ALA A 74 -9.38 -2.35 2.15
CA ALA A 74 -9.69 -3.02 0.88
C ALA A 74 -8.48 -3.76 0.27
N ASP A 75 -7.29 -3.15 0.30
CA ASP A 75 -6.06 -3.76 -0.20
C ASP A 75 -5.71 -5.05 0.56
N GLY A 76 -5.97 -5.08 1.88
CA GLY A 76 -5.89 -6.29 2.69
C GLY A 76 -4.48 -6.88 2.84
N ASP A 77 -3.44 -6.16 2.40
CA ASP A 77 -2.04 -6.58 2.46
C ASP A 77 -1.38 -6.32 3.83
N GLY A 78 -2.11 -5.70 4.76
CA GLY A 78 -1.63 -5.32 6.09
C GLY A 78 -0.69 -4.11 6.08
N ARG A 79 -0.62 -3.35 4.99
CA ARG A 79 0.15 -2.12 4.90
C ARG A 79 -0.43 -1.04 5.81
N PRO A 80 0.43 -0.29 6.53
CA PRO A 80 -0.03 0.83 7.33
C PRO A 80 -0.77 1.90 6.50
N VAL A 81 -1.86 2.42 7.03
CA VAL A 81 -2.73 3.44 6.42
C VAL A 81 -1.95 4.69 6.03
N GLU A 82 -0.89 4.99 6.77
CA GLU A 82 -0.01 6.13 6.54
C GLU A 82 0.62 6.10 5.15
N TYR A 83 0.95 4.92 4.60
CA TYR A 83 1.50 4.81 3.25
C TYR A 83 0.48 5.23 2.18
N TYR A 84 -0.78 4.83 2.34
CA TYR A 84 -1.85 5.26 1.44
C TYR A 84 -2.09 6.76 1.55
N GLN A 85 -2.04 7.28 2.78
CA GLN A 85 -2.22 8.70 3.06
C GLN A 85 -1.13 9.54 2.41
N GLU A 86 0.14 9.12 2.47
CA GLU A 86 1.27 9.81 1.86
C GLU A 86 1.12 9.93 0.34
N VAL A 87 0.79 8.81 -0.32
CA VAL A 87 0.63 8.77 -1.78
C VAL A 87 -0.58 9.61 -2.21
N LEU A 88 -1.71 9.48 -1.53
CA LEU A 88 -2.90 10.29 -1.81
C LEU A 88 -2.66 11.78 -1.55
N ALA A 89 -1.94 12.15 -0.50
CA ALA A 89 -1.58 13.54 -0.24
C ALA A 89 -0.64 14.13 -1.31
N ALA A 90 0.23 13.30 -1.89
CA ALA A 90 1.09 13.69 -2.99
C ALA A 90 0.33 13.84 -4.33
N LEU A 91 -0.69 13.01 -4.54
CA LEU A 91 -1.54 12.98 -5.75
C LEU A 91 -2.63 14.05 -5.75
N ALA A 92 -3.33 14.26 -4.63
CA ALA A 92 -4.45 15.18 -4.51
C ALA A 92 -4.20 16.58 -5.10
N PRO A 93 -3.05 17.27 -4.89
CA PRO A 93 -2.82 18.57 -5.51
C PRO A 93 -2.54 18.52 -7.02
N ARG A 94 -2.33 17.33 -7.60
CA ARG A 94 -2.06 17.09 -9.03
C ARG A 94 -3.30 16.60 -9.79
N CYS A 95 -4.28 16.08 -9.07
CA CYS A 95 -5.54 15.58 -9.61
C CYS A 95 -6.64 16.65 -9.59
N GLU A 96 -7.61 16.54 -10.50
CA GLU A 96 -8.85 17.34 -10.43
C GLU A 96 -9.79 16.83 -9.34
N GLU A 97 -9.74 15.52 -9.11
CA GLU A 97 -10.51 14.78 -8.11
C GLU A 97 -9.98 15.00 -6.69
N ASP A 98 -10.90 15.05 -5.72
CA ASP A 98 -10.53 15.09 -4.31
C ASP A 98 -10.15 13.70 -3.75
N VAL A 99 -9.69 13.63 -2.50
CA VAL A 99 -9.20 12.37 -1.91
C VAL A 99 -10.27 11.26 -1.90
N PRO A 100 -11.52 11.51 -1.46
CA PRO A 100 -12.61 10.52 -1.61
C PRO A 100 -12.84 10.07 -3.06
N GLU A 101 -12.84 10.99 -4.03
CA GLU A 101 -13.01 10.64 -5.44
C GLU A 101 -11.82 9.83 -5.97
N LEU A 102 -10.59 10.15 -5.56
CA LEU A 102 -9.40 9.38 -5.92
C LEU A 102 -9.46 7.94 -5.40
N VAL A 103 -9.98 7.72 -4.19
CA VAL A 103 -10.22 6.36 -3.66
C VAL A 103 -11.20 5.60 -4.56
N ASN A 104 -12.29 6.25 -4.99
CA ASN A 104 -13.25 5.64 -5.93
C ASN A 104 -12.63 5.35 -7.30
N VAL A 105 -11.76 6.23 -7.80
CA VAL A 105 -11.02 6.02 -9.06
C VAL A 105 -10.13 4.79 -8.94
N VAL A 106 -9.41 4.63 -7.83
CA VAL A 106 -8.53 3.48 -7.59
C VAL A 106 -9.34 2.17 -7.55
N ASP A 107 -10.44 2.12 -6.78
CA ASP A 107 -11.31 0.94 -6.71
C ASP A 107 -11.90 0.58 -8.08
N ALA A 108 -12.45 1.57 -8.80
CA ALA A 108 -13.00 1.37 -10.13
C ALA A 108 -11.95 0.88 -11.14
N THR A 109 -10.72 1.42 -11.06
CA THR A 109 -9.58 1.00 -11.89
C THR A 109 -9.22 -0.45 -11.64
N LEU A 110 -9.09 -0.83 -10.36
CA LEU A 110 -8.74 -2.18 -9.98
C LEU A 110 -9.80 -3.19 -10.42
N LYS A 111 -11.08 -2.84 -10.24
CA LYS A 111 -12.20 -3.65 -10.72
C LYS A 111 -12.13 -3.88 -12.23
N ARG A 112 -11.86 -2.83 -13.02
CA ARG A 112 -11.71 -2.95 -14.49
C ARG A 112 -10.52 -3.80 -14.89
N LEU A 113 -9.39 -3.69 -14.19
CA LEU A 113 -8.21 -4.53 -14.42
C LEU A 113 -8.55 -6.01 -14.18
N LYS A 114 -9.23 -6.32 -13.08
CA LYS A 114 -9.71 -7.67 -12.76
C LYS A 114 -10.70 -8.18 -13.82
N GLU A 115 -11.66 -7.36 -14.25
CA GLU A 115 -12.61 -7.70 -15.32
C GLU A 115 -11.90 -7.97 -16.66
N LYS A 116 -10.75 -7.35 -16.91
CA LYS A 116 -9.89 -7.62 -18.08
C LYS A 116 -9.00 -8.86 -17.92
N GLY A 117 -8.96 -9.51 -16.76
CA GLY A 117 -8.05 -10.64 -16.49
C GLY A 117 -6.61 -10.20 -16.19
N VAL A 118 -6.42 -8.96 -15.72
CA VAL A 118 -5.14 -8.51 -15.17
C VAL A 118 -5.15 -8.80 -13.68
N ASP A 119 -4.49 -9.88 -13.30
CA ASP A 119 -4.36 -10.33 -11.91
C ASP A 119 -3.08 -9.79 -11.26
N GLY A 120 -3.06 -9.70 -9.92
CA GLY A 120 -1.88 -9.30 -9.14
C GLY A 120 -1.74 -7.80 -8.90
N GLU A 121 -2.65 -7.00 -9.43
CA GLU A 121 -2.80 -5.59 -9.05
C GLU A 121 -3.51 -5.47 -7.71
N THR A 122 -3.08 -4.49 -6.92
CA THR A 122 -3.70 -4.06 -5.66
C THR A 122 -4.01 -2.56 -5.72
N GLU A 123 -4.86 -2.09 -4.81
CA GLU A 123 -5.22 -0.70 -4.60
C GLU A 123 -3.97 0.17 -4.45
N PHE A 124 -2.99 -0.28 -3.68
CA PHE A 124 -1.70 0.40 -3.52
C PHE A 124 -0.86 0.43 -4.80
N SER A 125 -0.87 -0.64 -5.59
CA SER A 125 -0.13 -0.67 -6.87
C SER A 125 -0.73 0.31 -7.91
N VAL A 126 -2.06 0.41 -7.95
CA VAL A 126 -2.77 1.37 -8.80
C VAL A 126 -2.46 2.81 -8.35
N LEU A 127 -2.49 3.07 -7.04
CA LEU A 127 -2.11 4.37 -6.49
C LEU A 127 -0.69 4.79 -6.86
N GLN A 128 0.30 3.90 -6.70
CA GLN A 128 1.68 4.19 -7.09
C GLN A 128 1.82 4.45 -8.58
N HIS A 129 1.05 3.73 -9.42
CA HIS A 129 1.06 3.96 -10.85
C HIS A 129 0.55 5.36 -11.18
N LEU A 130 -0.57 5.77 -10.59
CA LEU A 130 -1.11 7.12 -10.73
C LEU A 130 -0.10 8.16 -10.25
N GLU A 131 0.53 7.97 -9.09
CA GLU A 131 1.52 8.92 -8.56
C GLU A 131 2.70 9.13 -9.52
N HIS A 132 3.15 8.05 -10.18
CA HIS A 132 4.25 8.08 -11.14
C HIS A 132 3.85 8.74 -12.47
N TRP A 133 2.61 8.55 -12.93
CA TRP A 133 2.14 9.00 -14.25
C TRP A 133 1.53 10.39 -14.23
N VAL A 134 0.90 10.79 -13.13
CA VAL A 134 0.27 12.10 -13.00
C VAL A 134 1.35 13.17 -12.87
N PRO A 135 1.51 14.06 -13.86
CA PRO A 135 2.56 15.06 -13.85
C PRO A 135 2.36 16.01 -12.67
N ALA A 136 3.45 16.33 -11.97
CA ALA A 136 3.43 17.40 -10.99
C ALA A 136 3.31 18.76 -11.71
N GLY A 137 2.38 19.61 -11.28
CA GLY A 137 2.24 20.96 -11.81
C GLY A 137 0.79 21.39 -12.02
N ARG A 138 0.61 22.51 -12.72
CA ARG A 138 -0.70 22.99 -13.16
C ARG A 138 -0.78 23.02 -14.70
N PRO A 139 -1.95 22.74 -15.29
CA PRO A 139 -3.22 22.44 -14.63
C PRO A 139 -3.23 21.08 -13.92
N ALA A 140 -4.12 20.92 -12.95
CA ALA A 140 -4.42 19.59 -12.40
C ALA A 140 -4.94 18.69 -13.54
N THR A 141 -4.69 17.40 -13.45
CA THR A 141 -5.09 16.42 -14.46
C THR A 141 -6.25 15.59 -13.95
N ALA A 142 -7.21 15.24 -14.80
CA ALA A 142 -8.24 14.26 -14.47
C ALA A 142 -7.59 12.88 -14.26
N CYS A 143 -7.36 12.51 -13.00
CA CYS A 143 -6.71 11.27 -12.63
C CYS A 143 -7.57 10.06 -12.97
N ALA A 144 -8.90 10.22 -13.04
CA ALA A 144 -9.82 9.22 -13.59
C ALA A 144 -9.51 8.89 -15.07
N ALA A 145 -9.18 9.89 -15.89
CA ALA A 145 -8.87 9.67 -17.31
C ALA A 145 -7.54 8.92 -17.49
N LEU A 146 -6.53 9.25 -16.68
CA LEU A 146 -5.25 8.54 -16.68
C LEU A 146 -5.40 7.10 -16.15
N ALA A 147 -6.26 6.88 -15.17
CA ALA A 147 -6.63 5.55 -14.70
C ALA A 147 -7.24 4.69 -15.83
N GLU A 148 -8.15 5.24 -16.65
CA GLU A 148 -8.70 4.52 -17.80
C GLU A 148 -7.64 4.23 -18.87
N GLU A 149 -6.71 5.15 -19.11
CA GLU A 149 -5.58 4.90 -20.00
C GLU A 149 -4.68 3.77 -19.46
N TYR A 150 -4.44 3.76 -18.14
CA TYR A 150 -3.71 2.69 -17.48
C TYR A 150 -4.41 1.34 -17.71
N VAL A 151 -5.71 1.25 -17.42
CA VAL A 151 -6.52 0.05 -17.72
C VAL A 151 -6.35 -0.34 -19.18
N GLY A 152 -6.47 0.60 -20.10
CA GLY A 152 -6.34 0.37 -21.56
C GLY A 152 -4.97 -0.19 -21.95
N SER A 153 -3.89 0.25 -21.30
CA SER A 153 -2.52 -0.16 -21.58
C SER A 153 -2.14 -1.55 -21.04
N ARG A 154 -2.92 -2.11 -20.11
CA ARG A 154 -2.66 -3.45 -19.54
C ARG A 154 -3.26 -4.55 -20.40
N ASP A 155 -2.45 -5.57 -20.67
CA ASP A 155 -2.86 -6.82 -21.33
C ASP A 155 -3.22 -7.88 -20.29
N ALA A 156 -4.18 -8.75 -20.62
CA ALA A 156 -4.53 -9.90 -19.80
C ALA A 156 -3.32 -10.85 -19.66
N THR A 157 -3.10 -11.36 -18.45
CA THR A 157 -1.95 -12.21 -18.10
C THR A 157 -2.30 -13.68 -17.99
#